data_AF-A0A836T668-F1
#
_entry.id   AF-A0A836T668-F1
#
_cell.length_a   1.000
_cell.length_b   1.000
_cell.length_c   1.000
_cell.angle_alpha   90.00
_cell.angle_beta   90.00
_cell.angle_gamma   90.00
#
_symmetry.space_group_name_H-M   'P 1'
#
loop_
_entity.id
_entity.type
_entity.pdbx_description
1 polymer ?
#
loop_
_entity_poly.entity_id
_entity_poly.type
_entity_poly.pdbx_seq_one_letter_code
_entity_poly.pdbx_strand_id
1 'polypeptide(L)'
;TCYSLIQLSNAFKDLFDTNASVVTISISTTSMAAENYGYMAPAKAALDSSLCFLAKSFSSFSKARFNSVNAGLLKTSASAGIPGYVDSYLHAEELTLRKKALTTQEVANCAVFLLSECSSGINAQGISLDAGMSINYFDKDIVRKSRRLD
;
A
#
# COMPACT_ATOMS: atom_id res chain seq x y z
N THR A 1 7.30 9.57 2.91
CA THR A 1 6.97 9.36 4.34
C THR A 1 5.67 10.10 4.65
N CYS A 2 5.09 10.01 5.86
CA CYS A 2 3.89 10.80 6.21
C CYS A 2 4.12 12.31 6.09
N TYR A 3 5.30 12.79 6.47
CA TYR A 3 5.66 14.21 6.40
C TYR A 3 5.48 14.80 5.00
N SER A 4 5.99 14.13 3.97
CA SER A 4 5.87 14.63 2.58
C SER A 4 4.43 14.72 2.12
N LEU A 5 3.58 13.75 2.49
CA LEU A 5 2.15 13.79 2.16
C LEU A 5 1.45 14.97 2.85
N ILE A 6 1.75 15.18 4.13
CA ILE A 6 1.19 16.29 4.92
C ILE A 6 1.58 17.64 4.33
N GLN A 7 2.85 17.83 4.00
CA GLN A 7 3.34 19.08 3.41
C GLN A 7 2.73 19.35 2.04
N LEU A 8 2.66 18.34 1.16
CA LEU A 8 2.00 18.47 -0.15
C LEU A 8 0.52 18.81 0.01
N SER A 9 -0.19 18.10 0.88
CA SER A 9 -1.62 18.36 1.10
C SER A 9 -1.83 19.79 1.58
N ASN A 10 -1.05 20.25 2.57
CA ASN A 10 -1.16 21.62 3.07
C ASN A 10 -0.79 22.69 2.03
N ALA A 11 0.23 22.44 1.21
CA ALA A 11 0.68 23.38 0.18
C ALA A 11 -0.32 23.55 -0.97
N PHE A 12 -1.06 22.50 -1.31
CA PHE A 12 -2.03 22.50 -2.41
C PHE A 12 -3.49 22.66 -1.98
N LYS A 13 -3.77 22.80 -0.68
CA LYS A 13 -5.14 22.80 -0.14
C LYS A 13 -6.06 23.85 -0.77
N ASP A 14 -5.51 25.02 -1.12
CA ASP A 14 -6.28 26.13 -1.71
C ASP A 14 -6.53 25.92 -3.22
N LEU A 15 -5.92 24.89 -3.82
CA LEU A 15 -6.09 24.48 -5.22
C LEU A 15 -6.99 23.25 -5.36
N PHE A 16 -7.44 22.66 -4.24
CA PHE A 16 -8.29 21.48 -4.28
C PHE A 16 -9.71 21.85 -4.71
N ASP A 17 -10.29 21.01 -5.57
CA ASP A 17 -11.73 21.00 -5.77
C ASP A 17 -12.44 20.62 -4.45
N THR A 18 -13.71 21.00 -4.32
CA THR A 18 -14.55 20.64 -3.18
C THR A 18 -14.53 19.13 -2.91
N ASN A 19 -14.54 18.31 -3.96
CA ASN A 19 -14.56 16.84 -3.88
C ASN A 19 -13.20 16.19 -4.20
N ALA A 20 -12.09 16.91 -4.01
CA ALA A 20 -10.75 16.40 -4.32
C ALA A 20 -10.46 15.03 -3.66
N SER A 21 -9.65 14.21 -4.32
CA SER A 21 -9.17 12.94 -3.78
C SER A 21 -7.65 12.90 -3.75
N VAL A 22 -7.10 12.57 -2.59
CA VAL A 22 -5.67 12.40 -2.36
C VAL A 22 -5.41 10.92 -2.10
N VAL A 23 -4.53 10.33 -2.91
CA VAL A 23 -4.16 8.92 -2.82
C VAL A 23 -2.66 8.81 -2.64
N THR A 24 -2.25 8.00 -1.66
CA THR A 24 -0.84 7.62 -1.45
C THR A 24 -0.63 6.12 -1.64
N ILE A 25 0.60 5.70 -1.90
CA ILE A 25 0.96 4.29 -1.98
C ILE A 25 1.63 3.86 -0.67
N SER A 26 1.00 2.92 0.04
CA SER A 26 1.56 2.28 1.24
C SER A 26 1.96 0.82 0.93
N ILE A 27 2.02 -0.02 1.95
CA ILE A 27 2.31 -1.45 1.86
C ILE A 27 1.13 -2.27 2.37
N SER A 28 0.99 -3.49 1.87
CA SER A 28 -0.11 -4.40 2.22
C SER A 28 -0.19 -4.74 3.71
N THR A 29 0.93 -4.65 4.43
CA THR A 29 0.96 -4.85 5.88
C THR A 29 2.11 -4.09 6.53
N THR A 30 1.84 -3.48 7.68
CA THR A 30 2.85 -2.84 8.55
C THR A 30 3.15 -3.68 9.79
N SER A 31 2.53 -4.85 9.92
CA SER A 31 2.72 -5.78 11.05
C SER A 31 3.64 -6.97 10.71
N MET A 32 4.02 -7.13 9.43
CA MET A 32 5.01 -8.12 9.01
C MET A 32 6.43 -7.57 9.19
N ALA A 33 7.24 -8.27 9.99
CA ALA A 33 8.64 -7.94 10.19
C ALA A 33 9.52 -8.59 9.09
N ALA A 34 9.66 -7.90 7.96
CA ALA A 34 10.58 -8.30 6.91
C ALA A 34 11.93 -7.58 7.08
N GLU A 35 13.03 -8.34 7.19
CA GLU A 35 14.38 -7.80 7.45
C GLU A 35 14.80 -6.76 6.41
N ASN A 36 14.55 -7.04 5.14
CA ASN A 36 14.89 -6.16 4.02
C ASN A 36 14.05 -4.85 3.98
N TYR A 37 12.95 -4.78 4.74
CA TYR A 37 12.09 -3.59 4.81
C TYR A 37 12.42 -2.69 6.00
N GLY A 38 12.92 -3.26 7.10
CA GLY A 38 13.52 -2.56 8.23
C GLY A 38 12.71 -1.34 8.71
N TYR A 39 13.34 -0.17 8.76
CA TYR A 39 12.75 1.08 9.25
C TYR A 39 11.63 1.64 8.37
N MET A 40 11.46 1.14 7.14
CA MET A 40 10.40 1.61 6.25
C MET A 40 9.01 1.16 6.71
N ALA A 41 8.89 0.01 7.40
CA ALA A 41 7.60 -0.45 7.93
C ALA A 41 7.00 0.55 8.95
N PRO A 42 7.73 1.01 9.98
CA PRO A 42 7.29 2.11 10.85
C PRO A 42 6.93 3.39 10.09
N ALA A 43 7.72 3.75 9.06
CA ALA A 43 7.43 4.94 8.25
C ALA A 43 6.13 4.83 7.45
N LYS A 44 5.78 3.62 6.99
CA LYS A 44 4.50 3.31 6.32
C LYS A 44 3.34 3.25 7.31
N ALA A 45 3.54 2.71 8.52
CA ALA A 45 2.53 2.77 9.58
C ALA A 45 2.17 4.22 9.94
N ALA A 46 3.17 5.10 10.05
CA ALA A 46 2.93 6.53 10.26
C ALA A 46 2.22 7.20 9.07
N LEU A 47 2.51 6.77 7.83
CA LEU A 47 1.81 7.24 6.63
C LEU A 47 0.34 6.85 6.67
N ASP A 48 0.02 5.58 6.93
CA ASP A 48 -1.36 5.11 6.99
C ASP A 48 -2.13 5.77 8.14
N SER A 49 -1.51 5.92 9.31
CA SER A 49 -2.10 6.63 10.44
C SER A 49 -2.38 8.11 10.11
N SER A 50 -1.54 8.77 9.30
CA SER A 50 -1.74 10.18 8.96
C SER A 50 -3.00 10.45 8.13
N LEU A 51 -3.55 9.46 7.44
CA LEU A 51 -4.71 9.63 6.56
C LEU A 51 -5.96 10.07 7.32
N CYS A 52 -6.22 9.49 8.50
CA CYS A 52 -7.39 9.87 9.28
C CYS A 52 -7.30 11.30 9.83
N PHE A 53 -6.09 11.75 10.19
CA PHE A 53 -5.85 13.12 10.65
C PHE A 53 -5.94 14.13 9.50
N LEU A 54 -5.42 13.80 8.32
CA LEU A 54 -5.56 14.64 7.12
C LEU A 54 -7.03 14.76 6.70
N ALA A 55 -7.75 13.64 6.60
CA ALA A 55 -9.18 13.65 6.31
C ALA A 55 -9.96 14.50 7.32
N LYS A 56 -9.68 14.36 8.62
CA LYS A 56 -10.33 15.15 9.67
C LYS A 56 -9.99 16.64 9.60
N SER A 57 -8.75 16.98 9.25
CA SER A 57 -8.32 18.38 9.14
C SER A 57 -8.99 19.07 7.95
N PHE A 58 -8.99 18.41 6.78
CA PHE A 58 -9.55 18.95 5.55
C PHE A 58 -11.09 18.97 5.53
N SER A 59 -11.75 18.14 6.34
CA SER A 59 -13.22 18.13 6.44
C SER A 59 -13.81 19.44 6.97
N SER A 60 -13.00 20.30 7.57
CA SER A 60 -13.45 21.60 8.10
C SER A 60 -13.76 22.63 7.01
N PHE A 61 -13.19 22.46 5.81
CA PHE A 61 -13.32 23.41 4.70
C PHE A 61 -13.54 22.75 3.33
N SER A 62 -13.51 21.42 3.24
CA SER A 62 -13.68 20.68 1.98
C SER A 62 -14.35 19.33 2.22
N LYS A 63 -14.70 18.63 1.13
CA LYS A 63 -15.11 17.22 1.14
C LYS A 63 -13.98 16.31 0.64
N ALA A 64 -12.73 16.78 0.74
CA ALA A 64 -11.58 16.06 0.22
C ALA A 64 -11.40 14.70 0.93
N ARG A 65 -11.06 13.68 0.14
CA ARG A 65 -10.84 12.31 0.62
C ARG A 65 -9.36 11.97 0.64
N PHE A 66 -8.92 11.22 1.63
CA PHE A 66 -7.53 10.79 1.81
C PHE A 66 -7.50 9.29 1.98
N ASN A 67 -6.89 8.58 1.04
CA ASN A 67 -6.82 7.12 1.05
C ASN A 67 -5.44 6.62 0.65
N SER A 68 -5.17 5.34 0.93
CA SER A 68 -3.98 4.64 0.44
C SER A 68 -4.32 3.40 -0.37
N VAL A 69 -3.44 3.09 -1.34
CA VAL A 69 -3.35 1.75 -1.93
C VAL A 69 -2.22 1.01 -1.23
N ASN A 70 -2.58 -0.06 -0.55
CA ASN A 70 -1.69 -0.85 0.29
C ASN A 70 -1.19 -2.05 -0.52
N ALA A 71 -0.21 -1.79 -1.38
CA ALA A 71 0.26 -2.76 -2.35
C ALA A 71 1.12 -3.86 -1.70
N GLY A 72 0.99 -5.09 -2.20
CA GLY A 72 1.95 -6.16 -1.99
C GLY A 72 3.30 -5.87 -2.68
N LEU A 73 4.18 -6.87 -2.73
CA LEU A 73 5.49 -6.71 -3.35
C LEU A 73 5.35 -6.49 -4.88
N LEU A 74 6.13 -5.53 -5.40
CA LEU A 74 6.13 -5.11 -6.79
C LEU A 74 7.56 -5.04 -7.32
N LYS A 75 7.77 -5.53 -8.54
CA LYS A 75 9.05 -5.36 -9.23
C LYS A 75 9.12 -3.97 -9.87
N THR A 76 9.90 -3.08 -9.27
CA THR A 76 10.12 -1.68 -9.69
C THR A 76 11.61 -1.30 -9.63
N SER A 77 11.98 -0.16 -10.20
CA SER A 77 13.34 0.39 -10.09
C SER A 77 13.72 0.69 -8.63
N ALA A 78 12.79 1.22 -7.83
CA ALA A 78 13.02 1.51 -6.41
C ALA A 78 13.27 0.24 -5.60
N SER A 79 12.51 -0.83 -5.85
CA SER A 79 12.69 -2.11 -5.17
C SER A 79 13.95 -2.86 -5.61
N ALA A 80 14.43 -2.63 -6.84
CA ALA A 80 15.63 -3.29 -7.36
C ALA A 80 16.90 -2.91 -6.59
N GLY A 81 16.91 -1.76 -5.90
CA GLY A 81 18.02 -1.33 -5.06
C GLY A 81 18.04 -1.92 -3.65
N ILE A 82 17.03 -2.72 -3.26
CA ILE A 82 16.92 -3.29 -1.91
C ILE A 82 17.60 -4.67 -1.89
N PRO A 83 18.68 -4.88 -1.10
CA PRO A 83 19.33 -6.18 -0.98
C PRO A 83 18.34 -7.27 -0.54
N GLY A 84 18.37 -8.43 -1.20
CA GLY A 84 17.48 -9.57 -0.89
C GLY A 84 16.00 -9.38 -1.26
N TYR A 85 15.62 -8.28 -1.92
CA TYR A 85 14.22 -8.05 -2.28
C TYR A 85 13.68 -9.05 -3.30
N VAL A 86 14.50 -9.48 -4.26
CA VAL A 86 14.06 -10.41 -5.32
C VAL A 86 13.58 -11.73 -4.72
N ASP A 87 14.27 -12.27 -3.71
CA ASP A 87 13.89 -13.52 -3.05
C ASP A 87 12.56 -13.36 -2.32
N SER A 88 12.38 -12.25 -1.60
CA SER A 88 11.09 -11.92 -0.96
C SER A 88 9.97 -11.76 -1.97
N TYR A 89 10.24 -11.13 -3.13
CA TYR A 89 9.26 -10.95 -4.20
C TYR A 89 8.82 -12.28 -4.82
N LEU A 90 9.77 -13.17 -5.12
CA LEU A 90 9.46 -14.51 -5.64
C LEU A 90 8.70 -15.35 -4.60
N HIS A 91 9.10 -15.28 -3.33
CA HIS A 91 8.37 -15.95 -2.26
C HIS A 91 6.95 -15.40 -2.08
N ALA A 92 6.78 -14.08 -2.16
CA ALA A 92 5.48 -13.41 -2.12
C ALA A 92 4.59 -13.85 -3.30
N GLU A 93 5.14 -14.02 -4.50
CA GLU A 93 4.40 -14.53 -5.66
C GLU A 93 3.82 -15.93 -5.38
N GLU A 94 4.62 -16.84 -4.81
CA GLU A 94 4.16 -18.17 -4.40
C GLU A 94 3.02 -18.07 -3.37
N LEU A 95 3.06 -17.07 -2.48
CA LEU A 95 2.04 -16.85 -1.46
C LEU A 95 0.77 -16.18 -1.98
N THR A 96 0.78 -15.48 -3.12
CA THR A 96 -0.48 -14.97 -3.69
C THR A 96 -1.46 -16.10 -3.97
N LEU A 97 -2.76 -15.87 -3.75
CA LEU A 97 -3.79 -16.91 -3.97
C LEU A 97 -3.85 -17.37 -5.44
N ARG A 98 -3.46 -16.49 -6.36
CA ARG A 98 -3.43 -16.74 -7.81
C ARG A 98 -2.07 -17.20 -8.34
N LYS A 99 -1.08 -17.41 -7.47
CA LYS A 99 0.29 -17.85 -7.83
C LYS A 99 0.94 -16.98 -8.91
N LYS A 100 0.68 -15.67 -8.83
CA LYS A 100 1.16 -14.67 -9.78
C LYS A 100 1.30 -13.34 -9.06
N ALA A 101 2.47 -12.72 -9.24
CA ALA A 101 2.79 -11.45 -8.63
C ALA A 101 1.73 -10.38 -8.94
N LEU A 102 1.62 -9.43 -8.01
CA LEU A 102 0.90 -8.20 -8.24
C LEU A 102 1.61 -7.38 -9.32
N THR A 103 0.85 -6.75 -10.20
CA THR A 103 1.38 -5.86 -11.24
C THR A 103 1.23 -4.39 -10.84
N THR A 104 2.12 -3.54 -11.33
CA THR A 104 2.00 -2.07 -11.14
C THR A 104 0.73 -1.52 -11.76
N GLN A 105 0.23 -2.13 -12.84
CA GLN A 105 -1.02 -1.72 -13.48
C GLN A 105 -2.23 -1.93 -12.56
N GLU A 106 -2.27 -3.01 -11.78
CA GLU A 106 -3.36 -3.24 -10.82
C GLU A 106 -3.37 -2.19 -9.71
N VAL A 107 -2.18 -1.79 -9.23
CA VAL A 107 -2.05 -0.68 -8.27
C VAL A 107 -2.51 0.64 -8.87
N ALA A 108 -2.11 0.92 -10.12
CA ALA A 108 -2.53 2.12 -10.83
C ALA A 108 -4.06 2.16 -11.03
N ASN A 109 -4.67 1.03 -11.41
CA ASN A 109 -6.12 0.93 -11.58
C ASN A 109 -6.86 1.22 -10.26
N CYS A 110 -6.37 0.70 -9.13
CA CYS A 110 -6.94 0.99 -7.82
C CYS A 110 -6.76 2.46 -7.44
N ALA A 111 -5.60 3.05 -7.73
CA ALA A 111 -5.38 4.49 -7.50
C ALA A 111 -6.34 5.36 -8.32
N VAL A 112 -6.55 5.03 -9.60
CA VAL A 112 -7.53 5.73 -10.46
C VAL A 112 -8.94 5.58 -9.92
N PHE A 113 -9.33 4.39 -9.45
CA PHE A 113 -10.62 4.18 -8.80
C PHE A 113 -10.78 5.04 -7.53
N LEU A 114 -9.74 5.12 -6.69
CA LEU A 114 -9.76 5.96 -5.48
C LEU A 114 -9.76 7.46 -5.80
N LEU A 115 -9.18 7.87 -6.92
CA LEU A 115 -9.22 9.24 -7.41
C LEU A 115 -10.58 9.62 -8.02
N SER A 116 -11.38 8.66 -8.49
CA SER A 116 -12.66 8.92 -9.15
C SER A 116 -13.85 9.00 -8.19
N GLU A 117 -14.98 9.50 -8.70
CA GLU A 117 -16.27 9.56 -8.00
C GLU A 117 -16.83 8.17 -7.63
N CYS A 118 -16.37 7.10 -8.29
CA CYS A 118 -16.77 5.72 -7.98
C CYS A 118 -16.40 5.29 -6.54
N SER A 119 -15.45 6.00 -5.92
CA SER A 119 -15.02 5.78 -4.54
C SER A 119 -15.45 6.89 -3.58
N SER A 120 -16.47 7.68 -3.93
CA SER A 120 -16.93 8.84 -3.13
C SER A 120 -17.26 8.52 -1.66
N GLY A 121 -17.65 7.27 -1.36
CA GLY A 121 -17.89 6.79 0.01
C GLY A 121 -16.65 6.33 0.78
N ILE A 122 -15.47 6.29 0.16
CA ILE A 122 -14.23 5.77 0.77
C ILE A 122 -13.34 6.93 1.20
N ASN A 123 -13.13 7.08 2.51
CA ASN A 123 -12.27 8.10 3.09
C ASN A 123 -11.53 7.58 4.33
N ALA A 124 -10.29 8.02 4.52
CA ALA A 124 -9.38 7.59 5.57
C ALA A 124 -9.15 6.07 5.59
N GLN A 125 -9.19 5.41 4.42
CA GLN A 125 -9.00 3.96 4.29
C GLN A 125 -7.71 3.62 3.55
N GLY A 126 -7.12 2.48 3.91
CA GLY A 126 -6.09 1.80 3.12
C GLY A 126 -6.67 0.56 2.47
N ILE A 127 -6.68 0.52 1.14
CA ILE A 127 -7.18 -0.63 0.38
C ILE A 127 -6.03 -1.63 0.18
N SER A 128 -6.10 -2.77 0.85
CA SER A 128 -5.11 -3.85 0.66
C SER A 128 -5.21 -4.41 -0.76
N LEU A 129 -4.07 -4.45 -1.44
CA LEU A 129 -3.94 -4.93 -2.79
C LEU A 129 -2.70 -5.79 -2.89
N ASP A 130 -2.81 -7.05 -2.48
CA ASP A 130 -1.68 -7.98 -2.36
C ASP A 130 -1.96 -9.36 -3.00
N ALA A 131 -3.01 -9.44 -3.82
CA ALA A 131 -3.48 -10.67 -4.44
C ALA A 131 -3.71 -11.83 -3.44
N GLY A 132 -4.12 -11.50 -2.20
CA GLY A 132 -4.42 -12.46 -1.14
C GLY A 132 -3.19 -13.01 -0.42
N MET A 133 -2.00 -12.45 -0.67
CA MET A 133 -0.75 -12.86 -0.02
C MET A 133 -0.85 -12.85 1.51
N SER A 134 -1.43 -11.80 2.10
CA SER A 134 -1.52 -11.62 3.56
C SER A 134 -2.31 -12.71 4.30
N ILE A 135 -3.14 -13.48 3.60
CA ILE A 135 -3.99 -14.52 4.21
C ILE A 135 -3.57 -15.94 3.87
N ASN A 136 -2.55 -16.13 3.03
CA ASN A 136 -2.20 -17.43 2.46
C ASN A 136 -0.87 -18.00 2.97
N TYR A 137 -0.46 -17.63 4.18
CA TYR A 137 0.80 -18.05 4.81
C TYR A 137 0.90 -19.57 5.10
N PHE A 138 -0.22 -20.30 5.08
CA PHE A 138 -0.27 -21.76 5.24
C PHE A 138 -0.56 -22.51 3.93
N ASP A 139 -0.07 -21.99 2.80
CA ASP A 139 -0.16 -22.68 1.53
C ASP A 139 0.52 -24.08 1.59
N LYS A 140 -0.21 -25.10 1.15
CA LYS A 140 0.22 -26.50 1.27
C LYS A 140 1.54 -26.79 0.56
N ASP A 141 1.77 -26.19 -0.61
CA ASP A 141 2.96 -26.47 -1.40
C ASP A 141 4.18 -25.76 -0.82
N ILE A 142 3.99 -24.54 -0.32
CA ILE A 142 5.03 -23.79 0.39
C ILE A 142 5.43 -24.50 1.70
N VAL A 143 4.45 -24.94 2.50
CA VAL A 143 4.71 -25.68 3.75
C VAL A 143 5.43 -27.01 3.46
N ARG A 144 5.11 -27.68 2.36
CA ARG A 144 5.84 -28.89 1.95
C ARG A 144 7.27 -28.58 1.53
N LYS A 145 7.47 -27.52 0.75
CA LYS A 145 8.79 -27.07 0.29
C LYS A 145 9.70 -26.71 1.45
N SER A 146 9.19 -26.02 2.48
CA SER A 146 9.98 -25.62 3.66
C SER A 146 10.29 -26.76 4.64
N ARG A 147 9.55 -27.87 4.58
CA ARG A 147 9.74 -29.05 5.44
C ARG A 147 10.59 -30.15 4.82
N ARG A 148 10.83 -30.09 3.51
CA ARG A 148 11.82 -30.96 2.89
C ARG A 148 13.19 -30.42 3.30
N LEU A 149 13.76 -31.06 4.32
CA LEU A 149 15.21 -31.08 4.46
C LEU A 149 15.72 -31.81 3.22
N ASP A 150 16.54 -31.12 2.43
CA ASP A 150 17.32 -31.78 1.38
C ASP A 150 18.11 -32.97 1.98
#